data_AF-A0AAV6TQZ5-F1
#
_entry.id   AF-A0AAV6TQZ5-F1
#
_cell.length_a   1.000
_cell.length_b   1.000
_cell.length_c   1.000
_cell.angle_alpha   90.00
_cell.angle_beta   90.00
_cell.angle_gamma   90.00
#
_symmetry.space_group_name_H-M   'P 1'
#
loop_
_entity.id
_entity.type
_entity.pdbx_description
1 polymer ?
#
loop_
_entity_poly.entity_id
_entity_poly.type
_entity_poly.pdbx_seq_one_letter_code
_entity_poly.pdbx_strand_id
1 'polypeptide(L)'
;MGDLMIFDELQAVADSLGEKCFVSLGAYSTVAPVSVPDKISELRLMVAQHPRVIEHINEGRGRPLKIFLTDIHSVQSNFTEFKINEEVMAVLKDIEVMYDDVRNANYIFKEWDEDRPYLSPEQERKVKSFLRHFRPAHWAIRYAISLMDVTGSPSQFDDAKKTYNYDGEEKLYRYTVEVRDLIKSLDENSLPLLDVQEETRGY
;
A
#
# COMPACT_ATOMS: atom_id res chain seq x y z
N MET A 1 21.28 8.83 -13.93
CA MET A 1 20.99 7.72 -14.89
C MET A 1 19.75 6.91 -14.49
N GLY A 2 19.40 6.81 -13.20
CA GLY A 2 18.17 6.14 -12.76
C GLY A 2 16.86 6.89 -13.08
N ASP A 3 16.88 8.23 -13.13
CA ASP A 3 15.67 9.02 -13.36
C ASP A 3 15.06 8.83 -14.76
N LEU A 4 15.89 8.62 -15.79
CA LEU A 4 15.43 8.44 -17.17
C LEU A 4 14.58 7.18 -17.39
N MET A 5 14.87 6.09 -16.67
CA MET A 5 14.10 4.84 -16.79
C MET A 5 12.67 4.96 -16.24
N ILE A 6 12.49 5.73 -15.17
CA ILE A 6 11.17 6.00 -14.58
C ILE A 6 10.31 6.88 -15.50
N PHE A 7 10.94 7.80 -16.26
CA PHE A 7 10.24 8.68 -17.19
C PHE A 7 9.73 7.97 -18.45
N ASP A 8 10.46 6.95 -18.92
CA ASP A 8 10.04 6.12 -20.05
C ASP A 8 8.86 5.21 -19.66
N GLU A 9 8.87 4.67 -18.44
CA GLU A 9 7.75 3.89 -17.88
C GLU A 9 6.49 4.76 -17.69
N LEU A 10 6.65 5.99 -17.19
CA LEU A 10 5.54 6.94 -17.04
C LEU A 10 4.99 7.44 -18.39
N GLN A 11 5.83 7.57 -19.41
CA GLN A 11 5.40 7.93 -20.76
C GLN A 11 4.56 6.80 -21.38
N ALA A 12 4.97 5.55 -21.20
CA ALA A 12 4.20 4.39 -21.65
C ALA A 12 2.83 4.31 -20.96
N VAL A 13 2.76 4.65 -19.67
CA VAL A 13 1.49 4.74 -18.92
C VAL A 13 0.62 5.89 -19.44
N ALA A 14 1.19 7.07 -19.71
CA ALA A 14 0.47 8.23 -20.25
C ALA A 14 -0.10 7.97 -21.66
N ASP A 15 0.69 7.34 -22.53
CA ASP A 15 0.26 6.97 -23.88
C ASP A 15 -0.82 5.86 -23.84
N SER A 16 -0.79 4.99 -22.82
CA SER A 16 -1.84 3.97 -22.58
C SER A 16 -3.16 4.56 -22.09
N LEU A 17 -3.14 5.76 -21.46
CA LEU A 17 -4.30 6.38 -20.84
C LEU A 17 -5.14 7.25 -21.81
N GLY A 18 -4.53 7.79 -22.88
CA GLY A 18 -5.24 8.50 -23.96
C GLY A 18 -6.16 9.66 -23.53
N GLU A 19 -7.18 9.97 -24.36
CA GLU A 19 -8.17 11.07 -24.17
C GLU A 19 -9.08 10.93 -22.93
N LYS A 20 -8.84 9.96 -22.05
CA LYS A 20 -9.77 9.55 -20.97
C LYS A 20 -9.51 10.22 -19.62
N CYS A 21 -8.54 11.13 -19.53
CA CYS A 21 -8.23 11.84 -18.29
C CYS A 21 -8.01 13.33 -18.54
N PHE A 22 -8.66 14.16 -17.72
CA PHE A 22 -8.38 15.60 -17.64
C PHE A 22 -7.63 15.88 -16.34
N VAL A 23 -6.44 16.47 -16.46
CA VAL A 23 -5.61 16.89 -15.32
C VAL A 23 -5.76 18.40 -15.18
N SER A 24 -6.47 18.85 -14.13
CA SER A 24 -6.57 20.27 -13.80
C SER A 24 -5.54 20.65 -12.74
N LEU A 25 -4.69 21.62 -13.04
CA LEU A 25 -3.73 22.20 -12.09
C LEU A 25 -4.15 23.64 -11.78
N GLY A 26 -4.82 23.81 -10.65
CA GLY A 26 -5.13 25.13 -10.10
C GLY A 26 -3.89 25.73 -9.43
N ALA A 27 -3.23 26.68 -10.09
CA ALA A 27 -2.15 27.46 -9.50
C ALA A 27 -2.69 28.79 -8.96
N TYR A 28 -2.89 28.89 -7.64
CA TYR A 28 -3.08 30.18 -6.99
C TYR A 28 -1.71 30.74 -6.60
N SER A 29 -1.15 31.46 -7.55
CA SER A 29 -0.05 32.39 -7.34
C SER A 29 -0.65 33.80 -7.25
N THR A 30 0.00 34.73 -6.52
CA THR A 30 -0.35 36.15 -6.59
C THR A 30 -0.13 36.74 -7.99
N VAL A 31 0.42 35.95 -8.93
CA VAL A 31 0.58 36.25 -10.35
C VAL A 31 0.21 35.01 -11.17
N ALA A 32 -0.70 35.16 -12.14
CA ALA A 32 -1.18 34.06 -12.98
C ALA A 32 -0.02 33.31 -13.67
N PRO A 33 -0.10 31.97 -13.81
CA PRO A 33 0.83 31.23 -14.66
C PRO A 33 0.72 31.73 -16.11
N VAL A 34 1.85 31.76 -16.83
CA VAL A 34 1.92 32.27 -18.21
C VAL A 34 1.00 31.50 -19.16
N SER A 35 0.76 30.22 -18.87
CA SER A 35 -0.29 29.42 -19.49
C SER A 35 -0.73 28.30 -18.55
N VAL A 36 -2.00 27.92 -18.62
CA VAL A 36 -2.51 26.73 -17.92
C VAL A 36 -2.21 25.53 -18.82
N PRO A 37 -1.40 24.56 -18.37
CA PRO A 37 -1.06 23.40 -19.19
C PRO A 37 -2.29 22.53 -19.39
N ASP A 38 -2.60 22.19 -20.65
CA ASP A 38 -3.71 21.29 -21.01
C ASP A 38 -3.25 19.87 -21.39
N LYS A 39 -1.92 19.66 -21.41
CA LYS A 39 -1.25 18.39 -21.75
C LYS A 39 -0.18 18.03 -20.73
N ILE A 40 0.09 16.73 -20.60
CA ILE A 40 1.14 16.18 -19.73
C ILE A 40 2.54 16.72 -20.11
N SER A 41 2.81 16.94 -21.39
CA SER A 41 4.06 17.55 -21.88
C SER A 41 4.24 18.99 -21.38
N GLU A 42 3.16 19.76 -21.30
CA GLU A 42 3.14 21.13 -20.79
C GLU A 42 3.21 21.17 -19.27
N LEU A 43 2.62 20.16 -18.60
CA LEU A 43 2.81 19.92 -17.17
C LEU A 43 4.28 19.66 -16.83
N ARG A 44 4.95 18.81 -17.62
CA ARG A 44 6.38 18.51 -17.50
C ARG A 44 7.22 19.75 -17.70
N LEU A 45 6.88 20.58 -18.69
CA LEU A 45 7.54 21.85 -18.93
C LEU A 45 7.34 22.82 -17.76
N MET A 46 6.12 22.93 -17.24
CA MET A 46 5.76 23.78 -16.10
C MET A 46 6.50 23.34 -14.83
N VAL A 47 6.58 22.04 -14.54
CA VAL A 47 7.31 21.48 -13.39
C VAL A 47 8.82 21.68 -13.55
N ALA A 48 9.38 21.47 -14.74
CA ALA A 48 10.81 21.70 -15.00
C ALA A 48 11.20 23.18 -14.92
N GLN A 49 10.29 24.08 -15.30
CA GLN A 49 10.46 25.53 -15.19
C GLN A 49 10.09 26.07 -13.79
N HIS A 50 9.36 25.29 -12.99
CA HIS A 50 8.81 25.67 -11.69
C HIS A 50 9.86 26.24 -10.72
N PRO A 51 11.08 25.68 -10.60
CA PRO A 51 12.10 26.25 -9.69
C PRO A 51 12.55 27.65 -10.14
N ARG A 52 12.73 27.85 -11.45
CA ARG A 52 13.15 29.15 -12.03
C ARG A 52 12.03 30.19 -11.97
N VAL A 53 10.78 29.74 -12.13
CA VAL A 53 9.59 30.58 -12.01
C VAL A 53 9.31 30.96 -10.55
N ILE A 54 9.56 30.07 -9.57
CA ILE A 54 9.52 30.41 -8.13
C ILE A 54 10.63 31.40 -7.75
N GLU A 55 11.85 31.25 -8.29
CA GLU A 55 12.95 32.18 -8.02
C GLU A 55 12.64 33.60 -8.52
N HIS A 56 11.95 33.72 -9.66
CA HIS A 56 11.54 35.02 -10.22
C HIS A 56 10.26 35.60 -9.58
N ILE A 57 9.49 34.80 -8.84
CA ILE A 57 8.23 35.24 -8.22
C ILE A 57 8.43 35.35 -6.70
N ASN A 58 8.61 36.60 -6.25
CA ASN A 58 8.61 36.99 -4.83
C ASN A 58 9.71 36.31 -3.99
N GLU A 59 10.89 36.11 -4.58
CA GLU A 59 12.11 35.55 -3.94
C GLU A 59 11.87 34.20 -3.23
N GLY A 60 10.96 33.36 -3.73
CA GLY A 60 10.76 32.01 -3.20
C GLY A 60 9.92 31.88 -1.92
N ARG A 61 9.06 32.87 -1.59
CA ARG A 61 8.25 32.85 -0.35
C ARG A 61 6.87 32.18 -0.43
N GLY A 62 6.37 31.82 -1.61
CA GLY A 62 5.07 31.15 -1.74
C GLY A 62 5.19 29.62 -1.75
N ARG A 63 4.57 28.92 -0.80
CA ARG A 63 4.45 27.45 -0.79
C ARG A 63 2.97 27.03 -0.78
N PRO A 64 2.56 25.99 -1.52
CA PRO A 64 1.20 25.47 -1.46
C PRO A 64 0.92 24.81 -0.10
N LEU A 65 -0.20 25.17 0.53
CA LEU A 65 -0.58 24.74 1.88
C LEU A 65 -1.68 23.65 1.90
N LYS A 66 -2.50 23.51 0.85
CA LYS A 66 -3.62 22.55 0.81
C LYS A 66 -4.11 22.26 -0.61
N ILE A 67 -4.54 21.02 -0.83
CA ILE A 67 -5.16 20.55 -2.09
C ILE A 67 -6.59 20.08 -1.79
N PHE A 68 -7.53 20.39 -2.69
CA PHE A 68 -8.91 19.89 -2.66
C PHE A 68 -9.20 19.11 -3.95
N LEU A 69 -9.85 17.95 -3.79
CA LEU A 69 -10.36 17.11 -4.87
C LEU A 69 -11.89 17.24 -4.89
N THR A 70 -12.48 17.50 -6.06
CA THR A 70 -13.93 17.55 -6.26
C THR A 70 -14.28 16.89 -7.59
N ASP A 71 -15.49 16.36 -7.70
CA ASP A 71 -15.92 15.65 -8.90
C ASP A 71 -16.18 16.60 -10.05
N ILE A 72 -15.76 16.21 -11.25
CA ILE A 72 -15.85 17.07 -12.44
C ILE A 72 -17.30 17.41 -12.82
N HIS A 73 -18.24 16.50 -12.57
CA HIS A 73 -19.67 16.73 -12.79
C HIS A 73 -20.24 17.82 -11.87
N SER A 74 -19.64 18.03 -10.68
CA SER A 74 -20.04 19.08 -9.74
C SER A 74 -19.61 20.47 -10.21
N VAL A 75 -18.64 20.55 -11.14
CA VAL A 75 -18.10 21.79 -11.70
C VAL A 75 -18.61 22.05 -13.11
N GLN A 76 -18.87 20.99 -13.88
CA GLN A 76 -19.30 21.06 -15.28
C GLN A 76 -20.44 20.08 -15.56
N SER A 77 -21.63 20.61 -15.86
CA SER A 77 -22.88 19.85 -16.01
C SER A 77 -22.95 18.96 -17.25
N ASN A 78 -22.00 19.09 -18.18
CA ASN A 78 -21.87 18.24 -19.37
C ASN A 78 -21.10 16.94 -19.11
N PHE A 79 -20.51 16.78 -17.92
CA PHE A 79 -19.87 15.54 -17.52
C PHE A 79 -20.88 14.64 -16.79
N THR A 80 -20.88 13.36 -17.15
CA THR A 80 -21.75 12.37 -16.51
C THR A 80 -21.36 12.24 -15.04
N GLU A 81 -22.38 12.17 -14.18
CA GLU A 81 -22.22 11.86 -12.76
C GLU A 81 -21.41 10.58 -12.59
N PHE A 82 -20.44 10.62 -11.66
CA PHE A 82 -19.68 9.43 -11.31
C PHE A 82 -20.64 8.40 -10.70
N LYS A 83 -20.77 7.24 -11.36
CA LYS A 83 -21.56 6.13 -10.83
C LYS A 83 -20.66 5.23 -10.00
N ILE A 84 -21.01 5.08 -8.74
CA ILE A 84 -20.34 4.16 -7.83
C ILE A 84 -20.58 2.73 -8.31
N ASN A 85 -19.51 1.95 -8.42
CA ASN A 85 -19.61 0.51 -8.63
C ASN A 85 -19.94 -0.16 -7.30
N GLU A 86 -21.24 -0.26 -6.98
CA GLU A 86 -21.79 -0.85 -5.75
C GLU A 86 -21.23 -2.27 -5.48
N GLU A 87 -21.02 -3.06 -6.54
CA GLU A 87 -20.53 -4.45 -6.41
C GLU A 87 -19.07 -4.49 -5.94
N VAL A 88 -18.21 -3.63 -6.50
CA VAL A 88 -16.82 -3.51 -6.04
C VAL A 88 -16.79 -2.93 -4.63
N MET A 89 -17.57 -1.87 -4.36
CA MET A 89 -17.64 -1.25 -3.03
C MET A 89 -18.07 -2.23 -1.93
N ALA A 90 -19.01 -3.13 -2.22
CA ALA A 90 -19.44 -4.16 -1.28
C ALA A 90 -18.27 -5.07 -0.86
N VAL A 91 -17.38 -5.42 -1.81
CA VAL A 91 -16.23 -6.28 -1.55
C VAL A 91 -15.06 -5.53 -0.92
N LEU A 92 -14.92 -4.22 -1.14
CA LEU A 92 -13.85 -3.43 -0.54
C LEU A 92 -13.87 -3.46 0.99
N LYS A 93 -15.06 -3.52 1.60
CA LYS A 93 -15.18 -3.63 3.05
C LYS A 93 -14.56 -4.94 3.58
N ASP A 94 -14.77 -6.05 2.89
CA ASP A 94 -14.17 -7.33 3.27
C ASP A 94 -12.64 -7.25 3.13
N ILE A 95 -12.17 -6.66 2.03
CA ILE A 95 -10.74 -6.54 1.74
C ILE A 95 -10.05 -5.60 2.73
N GLU A 96 -10.71 -4.53 3.16
CA GLU A 96 -10.22 -3.63 4.20
C GLU A 96 -10.04 -4.38 5.53
N VAL A 97 -11.03 -5.18 5.95
CA VAL A 97 -10.93 -5.99 7.17
C VAL A 97 -9.79 -7.01 7.07
N MET A 98 -9.67 -7.70 5.93
CA MET A 98 -8.58 -8.66 5.69
C MET A 98 -7.21 -7.96 5.69
N TYR A 99 -7.11 -6.77 5.09
CA TYR A 99 -5.89 -5.97 5.06
C TYR A 99 -5.46 -5.53 6.45
N ASP A 100 -6.40 -5.03 7.25
CA ASP A 100 -6.13 -4.63 8.62
C ASP A 100 -5.69 -5.82 9.48
N ASP A 101 -6.31 -7.00 9.30
CA ASP A 101 -5.87 -8.22 9.98
C ASP A 101 -4.42 -8.58 9.64
N VAL A 102 -4.07 -8.70 8.36
CA VAL A 102 -2.70 -9.07 7.97
C VAL A 102 -1.68 -8.00 8.34
N ARG A 103 -2.05 -6.72 8.30
CA ARG A 103 -1.22 -5.59 8.73
C ARG A 103 -0.94 -5.66 10.22
N ASN A 104 -1.96 -5.90 11.03
CA ASN A 104 -1.85 -6.01 12.48
C ASN A 104 -1.07 -7.27 12.88
N ALA A 105 -1.35 -8.41 12.25
CA ALA A 105 -0.58 -9.64 12.46
C ALA A 105 0.90 -9.48 12.10
N ASN A 106 1.21 -8.76 11.01
CA ASN A 106 2.60 -8.44 10.64
C ASN A 106 3.29 -7.59 11.71
N TYR A 107 2.58 -6.59 12.25
CA TYR A 107 3.10 -5.72 13.30
C TYR A 107 3.42 -6.52 14.57
N ILE A 108 2.45 -7.31 15.05
CA ILE A 108 2.62 -8.18 16.23
C ILE A 108 3.76 -9.18 16.02
N PHE A 109 3.81 -9.83 14.85
CA PHE A 109 4.87 -10.79 14.54
C PHE A 109 6.25 -10.13 14.55
N LYS A 110 6.38 -8.93 13.96
CA LYS A 110 7.66 -8.21 13.92
C LYS A 110 8.11 -7.76 15.30
N GLU A 111 7.23 -7.18 16.11
CA GLU A 111 7.55 -6.79 17.49
C GLU A 111 8.04 -8.00 18.29
N TRP A 112 7.40 -9.15 18.15
CA TRP A 112 7.85 -10.38 18.81
C TRP A 112 9.16 -10.92 18.22
N ASP A 113 9.33 -10.92 16.90
CA ASP A 113 10.52 -11.47 16.22
C ASP A 113 11.79 -10.66 16.51
N GLU A 114 11.67 -9.36 16.80
CA GLU A 114 12.78 -8.48 17.19
C GLU A 114 13.43 -8.90 18.52
N ASP A 115 12.63 -9.32 19.50
CA ASP A 115 13.08 -9.72 20.84
C ASP A 115 12.82 -11.21 21.15
N ARG A 116 12.68 -12.04 20.11
CA ARG A 116 12.22 -13.43 20.29
C ARG A 116 13.21 -14.27 21.11
N PRO A 117 12.71 -15.15 22.00
CA PRO A 117 13.56 -16.07 22.75
C PRO A 117 14.21 -17.11 21.82
N TYR A 118 15.23 -17.82 22.33
CA TYR A 118 15.77 -18.97 21.62
C TYR A 118 14.70 -20.07 21.52
N LEU A 119 14.44 -20.52 20.30
CA LEU A 119 13.41 -21.51 20.00
C LEU A 119 14.04 -22.88 19.72
N SER A 120 13.44 -23.93 20.26
CA SER A 120 13.75 -25.30 19.88
C SER A 120 13.42 -25.56 18.40
N PRO A 121 14.00 -26.60 17.78
CA PRO A 121 13.68 -26.96 16.39
C PRO A 121 12.19 -27.23 16.14
N GLU A 122 11.45 -27.70 17.14
CA GLU A 122 10.00 -27.91 17.03
C GLU A 122 9.23 -26.59 17.03
N GLN A 123 9.60 -25.65 17.90
CA GLN A 123 9.03 -24.30 17.95
C GLN A 123 9.30 -23.53 16.65
N GLU A 124 10.51 -23.63 16.10
CA GLU A 124 10.85 -23.06 14.79
C GLU A 124 9.97 -23.62 13.65
N ARG A 125 9.57 -24.89 13.72
CA ARG A 125 8.62 -25.45 12.74
C ARG A 125 7.23 -24.82 12.88
N LYS A 126 6.77 -24.49 14.09
CA LYS A 126 5.49 -23.79 14.29
C LYS A 126 5.53 -22.40 13.67
N VAL A 127 6.60 -21.64 13.89
CA VAL A 127 6.83 -20.32 13.26
C VAL A 127 6.83 -20.44 11.74
N LYS A 128 7.60 -21.38 11.19
CA LYS A 128 7.64 -21.62 9.73
C LYS A 128 6.28 -22.02 9.17
N SER A 129 5.51 -22.83 9.91
CA SER A 129 4.16 -23.23 9.50
C SER A 129 3.23 -22.02 9.41
N PHE A 130 3.24 -21.13 10.42
CA PHE A 130 2.48 -19.88 10.37
C PHE A 130 2.91 -19.00 9.17
N LEU A 131 4.21 -18.76 9.01
CA LEU A 131 4.74 -17.92 7.93
C LEU A 131 4.43 -18.46 6.53
N ARG A 132 4.28 -19.78 6.37
CA ARG A 132 3.92 -20.42 5.09
C ARG A 132 2.55 -19.96 4.59
N HIS A 133 1.61 -19.67 5.49
CA HIS A 133 0.26 -19.23 5.13
C HIS A 133 0.15 -17.70 5.18
N PHE A 134 0.74 -17.10 6.21
CA PHE A 134 0.70 -15.66 6.44
C PHE A 134 1.35 -14.84 5.31
N ARG A 135 2.56 -15.19 4.87
CA ARG A 135 3.29 -14.39 3.86
C ARG A 135 2.57 -14.33 2.51
N PRO A 136 2.07 -15.45 1.95
CA PRO A 136 1.23 -15.40 0.75
C PRO A 136 0.00 -14.52 0.92
N ALA A 137 -0.74 -14.64 2.03
CA ALA A 137 -1.96 -13.85 2.25
C ALA A 137 -1.65 -12.35 2.34
N HIS A 138 -0.62 -11.98 3.11
CA HIS A 138 -0.18 -10.59 3.22
C HIS A 138 0.25 -10.00 1.87
N TRP A 139 0.95 -10.78 1.03
CA TRP A 139 1.31 -10.34 -0.31
C TRP A 139 0.10 -10.24 -1.25
N ALA A 140 -0.77 -11.25 -1.29
CA ALA A 140 -1.91 -11.31 -2.19
C ALA A 140 -2.90 -10.16 -1.95
N ILE A 141 -3.18 -9.83 -0.69
CA ILE A 141 -4.05 -8.69 -0.34
C ILE A 141 -3.43 -7.37 -0.80
N ARG A 142 -2.15 -7.13 -0.52
CA ARG A 142 -1.46 -5.90 -0.97
C ARG A 142 -1.41 -5.79 -2.48
N TYR A 143 -1.18 -6.92 -3.16
CA TYR A 143 -1.15 -6.99 -4.61
C TYR A 143 -2.52 -6.66 -5.21
N ALA A 144 -3.59 -7.27 -4.69
CA ALA A 144 -4.95 -6.99 -5.14
C ALA A 144 -5.36 -5.52 -4.93
N ILE A 145 -4.99 -4.91 -3.80
CA ILE A 145 -5.21 -3.47 -3.56
C ILE A 145 -4.39 -2.61 -4.55
N SER A 146 -3.14 -2.97 -4.82
CA SER A 146 -2.27 -2.19 -5.72
C SER A 146 -2.71 -2.22 -7.18
N LEU A 147 -3.41 -3.27 -7.60
CA LEU A 147 -3.93 -3.45 -8.95
C LEU A 147 -5.43 -3.19 -9.05
N MET A 148 -6.04 -2.65 -7.99
CA MET A 148 -7.48 -2.49 -7.90
C MET A 148 -8.01 -1.62 -9.03
N ASP A 149 -8.93 -2.17 -9.80
CA ASP A 149 -9.70 -1.46 -10.82
C ASP A 149 -11.13 -1.27 -10.31
N VAL A 150 -11.47 -0.02 -9.97
CA VAL A 150 -12.80 0.38 -9.49
C VAL A 150 -13.90 0.22 -10.55
N THR A 151 -13.51 0.11 -11.82
CA THR A 151 -14.43 -0.20 -12.94
C THR A 151 -14.54 -1.70 -13.22
N GLY A 152 -13.69 -2.50 -12.58
CA GLY A 152 -13.60 -3.94 -12.79
C GLY A 152 -14.66 -4.74 -12.04
N SER A 153 -14.52 -6.06 -12.13
CA SER A 153 -15.37 -7.04 -11.42
C SER A 153 -14.85 -7.27 -10.00
N PRO A 154 -15.71 -7.57 -9.02
CA PRO A 154 -15.30 -8.02 -7.68
C PRO A 154 -14.38 -9.25 -7.68
N SER A 155 -14.44 -10.07 -8.73
CA SER A 155 -13.60 -11.27 -8.89
C SER A 155 -12.09 -10.98 -8.90
N GLN A 156 -11.68 -9.73 -9.11
CA GLN A 156 -10.28 -9.30 -9.00
C GLN A 156 -9.67 -9.58 -7.61
N PHE A 157 -10.52 -9.78 -6.59
CA PHE A 157 -10.12 -10.08 -5.22
C PHE A 157 -10.15 -11.58 -4.88
N ASP A 158 -10.57 -12.46 -5.79
CA ASP A 158 -10.79 -13.89 -5.50
C ASP A 158 -9.51 -14.59 -5.04
N ASP A 159 -8.38 -14.31 -5.69
CA ASP A 159 -7.09 -14.88 -5.31
C ASP A 159 -6.64 -14.40 -3.93
N ALA A 160 -6.90 -13.14 -3.58
CA ALA A 160 -6.60 -12.60 -2.25
C ALA A 160 -7.47 -13.25 -1.17
N LYS A 161 -8.79 -13.33 -1.40
CA LYS A 161 -9.74 -13.99 -0.48
C LYS A 161 -9.40 -15.46 -0.29
N LYS A 162 -9.10 -16.18 -1.37
CA LYS A 162 -8.70 -17.59 -1.35
C LYS A 162 -7.39 -17.81 -0.60
N THR A 163 -6.40 -16.94 -0.82
CA THR A 163 -5.10 -17.07 -0.14
C THR A 163 -5.21 -16.74 1.34
N TYR A 164 -6.05 -15.75 1.70
CA TYR A 164 -6.33 -15.42 3.10
C TYR A 164 -7.07 -16.57 3.82
N ASN A 165 -8.10 -17.15 3.18
CA ASN A 165 -8.85 -18.31 3.69
C ASN A 165 -8.22 -19.64 3.22
N TYR A 166 -6.95 -19.87 3.55
CA TYR A 166 -6.16 -20.97 3.01
C TYR A 166 -6.70 -22.38 3.31
N ASP A 167 -7.54 -22.53 4.33
CA ASP A 167 -8.20 -23.79 4.73
C ASP A 167 -9.65 -23.90 4.21
N GLY A 168 -10.11 -22.92 3.43
CA GLY A 168 -11.48 -22.84 2.90
C GLY A 168 -12.52 -22.29 3.88
N GLU A 169 -12.14 -21.96 5.12
CA GLU A 169 -13.05 -21.36 6.10
C GLU A 169 -12.92 -19.84 6.11
N GLU A 170 -14.05 -19.14 5.99
CA GLU A 170 -14.08 -17.68 6.18
C GLU A 170 -13.91 -17.34 7.66
N LYS A 171 -12.75 -16.77 8.00
CA LYS A 171 -12.41 -16.35 9.37
C LYS A 171 -12.01 -14.89 9.42
N LEU A 172 -12.77 -14.09 10.16
CA LEU A 172 -12.39 -12.72 10.47
C LEU A 172 -11.22 -12.73 11.46
N TYR A 173 -10.26 -11.82 11.28
CA TYR A 173 -9.10 -11.65 12.16
C TYR A 173 -8.23 -12.92 12.32
N ARG A 174 -8.18 -13.76 11.29
CA ARG A 174 -7.51 -15.07 11.31
C ARG A 174 -6.07 -14.93 11.77
N TYR A 175 -5.29 -14.10 11.08
CA TYR A 175 -3.85 -14.05 11.29
C TYR A 175 -3.50 -13.32 12.59
N THR A 176 -4.30 -12.34 13.01
CA THR A 176 -4.14 -11.71 14.33
C THR A 176 -4.37 -12.70 15.46
N VAL A 177 -5.34 -13.61 15.35
CA VAL A 177 -5.57 -14.65 16.35
C VAL A 177 -4.45 -15.69 16.30
N GLU A 178 -4.15 -16.22 15.11
CA GLU A 178 -3.12 -17.26 14.93
C GLU A 178 -1.74 -16.80 15.40
N VAL A 179 -1.34 -15.54 15.15
CA VAL A 179 -0.04 -15.04 15.61
C VAL A 179 0.02 -14.89 17.13
N ARG A 180 -1.07 -14.45 17.77
CA ARG A 180 -1.14 -14.33 19.24
C ARG A 180 -1.09 -15.70 19.90
N ASP A 181 -1.83 -16.66 19.36
CA ASP A 181 -1.84 -18.04 19.86
C ASP A 181 -0.47 -18.70 19.66
N LEU A 182 0.17 -18.46 18.51
CA LEU A 182 1.54 -18.89 18.26
C LEU A 182 2.48 -18.32 19.33
N ILE A 183 2.55 -17.00 19.48
CA ILE A 183 3.45 -16.33 20.43
C ILE A 183 3.23 -16.86 21.84
N LYS A 184 1.98 -16.92 22.30
CA LYS A 184 1.64 -17.46 23.61
C LYS A 184 2.16 -18.89 23.80
N SER A 185 1.96 -19.76 22.79
CA SER A 185 2.44 -21.14 22.84
C SER A 185 3.97 -21.27 22.82
N LEU A 186 4.67 -20.27 22.28
CA LEU A 186 6.13 -20.24 22.23
C LEU A 186 6.69 -19.73 23.56
N ASP A 187 6.08 -18.71 24.15
CA ASP A 187 6.51 -18.14 25.43
C ASP A 187 6.31 -19.11 26.60
N GLU A 188 5.16 -19.80 26.66
CA GLU A 188 4.87 -20.83 27.68
C GLU A 188 5.85 -22.02 27.64
N ASN A 189 6.47 -22.27 26.49
CA ASN A 189 7.40 -23.38 26.25
C ASN A 189 8.83 -22.92 25.98
N SER A 190 9.14 -21.64 26.22
CA SER A 190 10.47 -21.08 25.96
C SER A 190 11.47 -21.63 26.99
N LEU A 191 12.65 -22.03 26.53
CA LEU A 191 13.70 -22.52 27.43
C LEU A 191 14.29 -21.33 28.20
N PRO A 192 14.52 -21.45 29.52
CA PRO A 192 15.21 -20.40 30.27
C PRO A 192 16.62 -20.18 29.69
N LEU A 193 17.06 -18.92 29.66
CA LEU A 193 18.35 -18.44 29.12
C LEU A 193 19.61 -18.96 29.85
N LEU A 194 19.52 -20.03 30.64
CA LEU A 194 20.64 -20.58 31.42
C LEU A 194 21.17 -21.88 30.78
N ASP A 195 22.51 -21.96 30.72
CA ASP A 195 23.37 -23.07 30.30
C ASP A 195 23.77 -23.22 28.82
N VAL A 196 24.10 -22.12 28.14
CA VAL A 196 24.99 -22.17 26.94
C VAL A 196 26.37 -21.56 27.20
N GLN A 197 26.67 -21.12 28.43
CA GLN A 197 27.98 -20.52 28.76
C GLN A 197 28.99 -21.47 29.45
N GLU A 198 28.65 -22.71 29.79
CA GLU A 198 29.60 -23.60 30.52
C GLU A 198 30.37 -24.62 29.67
N GLU A 199 29.99 -24.91 28.42
CA GLU A 199 30.71 -25.92 27.62
C GLU A 199 31.97 -25.42 26.87
N THR A 200 32.33 -24.14 26.96
CA THR A 200 33.55 -23.60 26.30
C THR A 200 34.72 -23.29 27.25
N ARG A 201 34.64 -23.67 28.53
CA ARG A 201 35.74 -23.48 29.51
C ARG A 201 36.44 -24.77 29.98
N GLY A 202 36.33 -25.84 29.19
CA GLY A 202 37.02 -27.11 29.44
C GLY A 202 38.05 -27.45 28.37
N TYR A 203 39.05 -26.58 28.13
CA TYR A 203 40.34 -26.93 27.49
C TYR A 203 41.45 -26.06 28.06
#